data_AF-A0A3N6G8L0-F1
#
_entry.id   AF-A0A3N6G8L0-F1
#
_cell.length_a   1.000
_cell.length_b   1.000
_cell.length_c   1.000
_cell.angle_alpha   90.00
_cell.angle_beta   90.00
_cell.angle_gamma   90.00
#
_symmetry.space_group_name_H-M   'P 1'
#
loop_
_entity.id
_entity.type
_entity.pdbx_description
1 polymer ?
#
loop_
_entity_poly.entity_id
_entity_poly.type
_entity_poly.pdbx_seq_one_letter_code
_entity_poly.pdbx_strand_id
1 'polypeptide(L)'
;MRLVSRALYEIRMSLTVAGWTWLGLSVTGPPPPTADPPLTGPPEGHPERLRPDVPLTPGEAALQRQLTGGSGGPGPSRAQHG
;
A
#
# COMPACT_ATOMS: atom_id res chain seq x y z
N MET A 1 -28.48 7.03 26.54
CA MET A 1 -27.24 6.51 25.92
C MET A 1 -27.32 6.35 24.39
N ARG A 2 -28.44 5.91 23.80
CA ARG A 2 -28.57 5.72 22.33
C ARG A 2 -28.29 6.97 21.47
N LEU A 3 -28.72 8.16 21.92
CA LEU A 3 -28.48 9.42 21.20
C LEU A 3 -26.99 9.79 21.17
N VAL A 4 -26.28 9.57 22.27
CA VAL A 4 -24.82 9.78 22.36
C VAL A 4 -24.09 8.80 21.43
N SER A 5 -24.48 7.52 21.43
CA SER A 5 -23.90 6.52 20.52
C SER A 5 -24.13 6.87 19.06
N ARG A 6 -25.31 7.42 18.71
CA ARG A 6 -25.61 7.86 17.35
C ARG A 6 -24.76 9.07 16.95
N ALA A 7 -24.64 10.07 17.82
CA ALA A 7 -23.80 11.23 17.55
C ALA A 7 -22.32 10.85 17.34
N LEU A 8 -21.78 9.98 18.21
CA LEU A 8 -20.42 9.47 18.07
C LEU A 8 -20.22 8.66 16.78
N TYR A 9 -21.24 7.90 16.36
CA TYR A 9 -21.20 7.15 15.11
C TYR A 9 -21.12 8.08 13.89
N GLU A 10 -21.94 9.13 13.84
CA GLU A 10 -21.93 10.11 12.73
C GLU A 10 -20.62 10.91 12.68
N ILE A 11 -20.10 11.34 13.85
CA ILE A 11 -18.80 12.02 13.95
C ILE A 11 -17.69 11.11 13.43
N ARG A 12 -17.68 9.83 13.84
CA ARG A 12 -16.71 8.85 13.36
C ARG A 12 -16.81 8.64 11.85
N MET A 13 -18.01 8.53 11.30
CA MET A 13 -18.22 8.34 9.86
C MET A 13 -17.75 9.56 9.05
N SER A 14 -18.10 10.77 9.47
CA SER A 14 -17.68 12.01 8.80
C SER A 14 -16.16 12.20 8.82
N LEU A 15 -15.50 11.96 9.96
CA LEU A 15 -14.04 12.03 10.07
C LEU A 15 -13.34 10.94 9.25
N THR A 16 -13.94 9.75 9.15
CA THR A 16 -13.39 8.66 8.33
C THR A 16 -13.41 9.04 6.85
N VAL A 17 -14.54 9.54 6.34
CA VAL A 17 -14.66 9.94 4.92
C VAL A 17 -13.77 11.15 4.60
N ALA A 18 -13.68 12.13 5.50
CA ALA A 18 -12.79 13.27 5.33
C ALA A 18 -11.30 12.85 5.34
N GLY A 19 -10.92 11.96 6.27
CA GLY A 19 -9.59 11.36 6.31
C GLY A 19 -9.25 10.58 5.04
N TRP A 20 -10.20 9.82 4.50
CA TRP A 20 -10.07 9.14 3.21
C TRP A 20 -9.79 10.11 2.06
N THR A 21 -10.58 11.18 1.97
CA THR A 21 -10.47 12.18 0.89
C THR A 21 -9.12 12.90 0.94
N TRP A 22 -8.61 13.19 2.13
CA TRP A 22 -7.39 13.98 2.29
C TRP A 22 -6.09 13.15 2.26
N LEU A 23 -6.10 11.96 2.86
CA LEU A 23 -4.90 11.15 3.04
C LEU A 23 -4.75 10.01 2.01
N GLY A 24 -5.83 9.58 1.34
CA GLY A 24 -5.78 8.43 0.43
C GLY A 24 -5.41 7.11 1.12
N LEU A 25 -5.47 7.05 2.45
CA LEU A 25 -5.15 5.86 3.23
C LEU A 25 -6.32 4.86 3.19
N SER A 26 -6.21 3.82 2.34
CA SER A 26 -7.17 2.71 2.23
C SER A 26 -7.22 1.76 3.45
N VAL A 27 -6.66 2.15 4.59
CA VAL A 27 -6.34 1.25 5.72
C VAL A 27 -7.59 0.77 6.48
N THR A 28 -8.81 1.25 6.17
CA THR A 28 -10.04 0.85 6.89
C THR A 28 -11.26 0.41 6.04
N GLY A 29 -11.17 0.38 4.70
CA GLY A 29 -12.02 -0.32 3.68
C GLY A 29 -13.53 0.04 3.49
N PRO A 30 -14.20 -0.36 2.36
CA PRO A 30 -13.68 -0.69 1.02
C PRO A 30 -14.34 0.10 -0.14
N PRO A 31 -13.60 0.45 -1.20
CA PRO A 31 -14.18 0.48 -2.54
C PRO A 31 -14.10 -0.92 -3.19
N PRO A 32 -15.20 -1.47 -3.76
CA PRO A 32 -15.16 -2.65 -4.63
C PRO A 32 -14.49 -2.33 -5.97
N PRO A 33 -13.98 -3.35 -6.67
CA PRO A 33 -12.98 -3.19 -7.72
C PRO A 33 -13.58 -2.46 -8.92
N THR A 34 -13.18 -1.21 -9.12
CA THR A 34 -12.86 -0.83 -10.50
C THR A 34 -11.57 -1.56 -10.80
N ALA A 35 -11.58 -2.41 -11.82
CA ALA A 35 -10.35 -3.04 -12.28
C ALA A 35 -9.40 -1.88 -12.61
N ASP A 36 -8.43 -1.63 -11.74
CA ASP A 36 -7.41 -0.64 -12.00
C ASP A 36 -6.85 -0.99 -13.39
N PRO A 37 -6.70 0.01 -14.28
CA PRO A 37 -6.11 -0.25 -15.57
C PRO A 37 -4.77 -0.94 -15.34
N PRO A 38 -4.44 -1.97 -16.14
CA PRO A 38 -3.20 -2.70 -15.97
C PRO A 38 -2.04 -1.71 -15.97
N LEU A 39 -1.28 -1.71 -14.87
CA LEU A 39 -0.08 -0.88 -14.73
C LEU A 39 0.89 -1.30 -15.85
N THR A 40 0.90 -0.54 -16.94
CA THR A 40 1.58 -0.89 -18.19
C THR A 40 3.04 -0.45 -18.21
N GLY A 41 3.56 -0.08 -17.04
CA GLY A 41 4.89 0.48 -16.88
C GLY A 41 5.03 1.87 -17.51
N PRO A 42 6.15 2.56 -17.26
CA PRO A 42 6.41 3.85 -17.87
C PRO A 42 6.55 3.73 -19.41
N PRO A 43 6.16 4.76 -20.18
CA PRO A 43 6.32 4.81 -21.64
C PRO A 43 7.75 4.52 -22.13
N GLU A 44 7.88 4.08 -23.38
CA GLU A 44 9.20 3.93 -24.01
C GLU A 44 9.93 5.28 -24.06
N GLY A 45 11.14 5.34 -23.52
CA GLY A 45 11.96 6.56 -23.44
C GLY A 45 11.87 7.34 -22.11
N HIS A 46 11.07 6.89 -21.14
CA HIS A 46 11.01 7.58 -19.84
C HIS A 46 12.32 7.36 -19.03
N PRO A 47 12.95 8.42 -18.47
CA PRO A 47 14.25 8.31 -17.77
C PRO A 47 14.30 7.32 -16.60
N GLU A 48 13.20 7.09 -15.87
CA GLU A 48 13.15 6.06 -14.81
C GLU A 48 12.95 4.63 -15.32
N ARG A 49 12.89 4.40 -16.63
CA ARG A 49 12.92 3.01 -17.13
C ARG A 49 14.22 2.38 -16.70
N LEU A 50 14.09 1.30 -15.92
CA LEU A 50 15.18 0.36 -15.71
C LEU A 50 15.72 -0.03 -17.07
N ARG A 51 17.04 0.06 -17.24
CA ARG A 51 17.76 -0.30 -18.46
C ARG A 51 18.13 -1.78 -18.37
N PRO A 52 17.30 -2.72 -18.89
CA PRO A 52 17.61 -4.15 -18.81
C PRO A 52 18.87 -4.53 -19.59
N ASP A 53 19.29 -3.67 -20.51
CA ASP A 53 20.55 -3.74 -21.26
C ASP A 53 21.78 -3.49 -20.40
N VAL A 54 21.63 -2.86 -19.23
CA VAL A 54 22.72 -2.60 -18.30
C VAL A 54 22.68 -3.63 -17.17
N PRO A 55 23.75 -4.42 -16.95
CA PRO A 55 23.77 -5.37 -15.86
C PRO A 55 23.72 -4.64 -14.51
N LEU A 56 22.92 -5.18 -13.58
CA LEU A 56 22.87 -4.66 -12.21
C LEU A 56 24.25 -4.73 -11.57
N THR A 57 24.61 -3.69 -10.83
CA THR A 57 25.77 -3.72 -9.96
C THR A 57 25.60 -4.81 -8.88
N PRO A 58 26.70 -5.32 -8.27
CA PRO A 58 26.60 -6.31 -7.21
C PRO A 58 25.69 -5.90 -6.04
N GLY A 59 25.66 -4.60 -5.71
CA GLY A 59 24.79 -4.02 -4.68
C GLY A 59 23.31 -4.02 -5.07
N GLU A 60 23.00 -3.60 -6.30
CA GLU A 60 21.62 -3.63 -6.82
C GLU A 60 21.10 -5.05 -6.97
N ALA A 61 21.96 -5.99 -7.39
CA ALA A 61 21.60 -7.41 -7.44
C ALA A 61 21.32 -7.98 -6.05
N ALA A 62 22.06 -7.54 -5.01
CA ALA A 62 21.78 -7.93 -3.63
C ALA A 62 20.45 -7.35 -3.12
N LEU A 63 20.16 -6.08 -3.42
CA LEU A 63 18.88 -5.45 -3.09
C LEU A 63 17.71 -6.13 -3.81
N GLN A 64 17.86 -6.44 -5.10
CA GLN A 64 16.86 -7.17 -5.86
C GLN A 64 16.53 -8.51 -5.19
N ARG A 65 17.55 -9.29 -4.77
CA ARG A 65 17.32 -10.55 -4.03
C ARG A 65 16.54 -10.34 -2.72
N GLN A 66 16.76 -9.22 -2.01
CA GLN A 66 15.99 -8.91 -0.79
C GLN A 66 14.53 -8.59 -1.11
N LEU A 67 14.26 -7.85 -2.19
CA LEU A 67 12.92 -7.46 -2.60
C LEU A 67 12.12 -8.65 -3.17
N THR A 68 12.73 -9.46 -4.02
CA THR A 68 12.07 -10.65 -4.61
C THR A 68 12.04 -11.84 -3.64
N GLY A 69 13.00 -11.93 -2.71
CA GLY A 69 13.03 -12.96 -1.67
C GLY A 69 12.19 -12.64 -0.43
N GLY A 70 11.78 -11.38 -0.25
CA GLY A 70 11.01 -10.89 0.90
C GLY A 70 9.49 -10.80 0.69
N SER A 71 8.99 -11.07 -0.52
CA SER A 71 7.55 -11.04 -0.85
C SER A 71 6.78 -12.30 -0.41
N GLY A 72 7.38 -13.11 0.48
CA GLY A 72 6.78 -14.31 1.08
C GLY A 72 7.12 -14.50 2.57
N GLY A 73 7.31 -13.43 3.35
CA GLY A 73 7.50 -13.50 4.80
C GLY A 73 6.20 -13.28 5.56
N PRO A 74 5.90 -14.04 6.64
CA PRO A 74 4.66 -13.90 7.41
C PRO A 74 4.58 -12.51 8.04
N GLY A 75 3.36 -11.98 8.14
CA GLY A 75 3.07 -10.72 8.81
C GLY A 75 3.68 -10.65 10.22
N PRO A 76 3.85 -9.44 10.78
CA PRO A 76 4.64 -9.20 11.97
C PRO A 76 4.23 -10.14 13.11
N SER A 77 5.15 -11.07 13.43
CA SER A 77 5.07 -11.92 14.61
C SER A 77 5.09 -11.01 15.83
N ARG A 78 3.89 -10.71 16.33
CA ARG A 78 3.67 -10.02 17.58
C ARG A 78 4.28 -10.89 18.67
N ALA A 79 5.25 -10.30 19.36
CA ALA A 79 5.93 -10.80 20.54
C ALA A 79 5.10 -11.79 21.36
N GLN A 80 5.60 -13.02 21.49
CA GLN A 80 5.30 -13.86 22.64
C GLN A 80 6.06 -13.26 23.83
N HIS A 81 5.32 -12.57 24.69
CA HIS A 81 5.63 -12.44 26.10
C HIS A 81 4.85 -13.57 26.79
N GLY A 82 5.55 -14.47 27.47
CA GLY A 82 4.97 -15.58 28.23
C GLY A 82 5.78 -16.84 28.09
#